data_AF-A0A934DNW1-F1
#
_entry.id   AF-A0A934DNW1-F1
#
_cell.length_a   1.000
_cell.length_b   1.000
_cell.length_c   1.000
_cell.angle_alpha   90.00
_cell.angle_beta   90.00
_cell.angle_gamma   90.00
#
_symmetry.space_group_name_H-M   'P 1'
#
loop_
_entity.id
_entity.type
_entity.pdbx_description
1 polymer ?
#
loop_
_entity_poly.entity_id
_entity_poly.type
_entity_poly.pdbx_seq_one_letter_code
_entity_poly.pdbx_strand_id
1 'polypeptide(L)'
;MSRSSREALSSRVAAVGTPAAKALAAFVAKKGANGAVACWGAIADEVKKSLNDDASIEALWKTMVTDGDARPQLVLLSILKDRPKLVAMAQADQASVGPVVRQALKALSDPNDAEANRGFQARINELLAVRYFVPDSVEPKNESQRRSK
;
A
#
# COMPACT_ATOMS: atom_id res chain seq x y z
N MET A 1 9.80 8.10 -1.93
CA MET A 1 9.31 7.02 -1.03
C MET A 1 10.51 6.36 -0.37
N SER A 2 10.53 6.23 0.96
CA SER A 2 11.57 5.42 1.63
C SER A 2 11.49 3.98 1.14
N ARG A 3 12.61 3.40 0.68
CA ARG A 3 12.72 1.97 0.31
C ARG A 3 12.23 1.04 1.42
N SER A 4 12.38 1.45 2.69
CA SER A 4 12.11 0.59 3.85
C SER A 4 10.65 0.12 3.95
N SER A 5 9.69 0.98 3.60
CA SER A 5 8.27 0.66 3.81
C SER A 5 7.71 -0.30 2.76
N ARG A 6 8.24 -0.25 1.53
CA ARG A 6 7.85 -1.17 0.44
C ARG A 6 8.48 -2.54 0.61
N GLU A 7 9.77 -2.58 0.94
CA GLU A 7 10.48 -3.85 1.17
C GLU A 7 9.92 -4.57 2.38
N ALA A 8 9.66 -3.84 3.47
CA ALA A 8 9.03 -4.42 4.63
C ALA A 8 7.60 -4.92 4.31
N LEU A 9 6.81 -4.19 3.51
CA LEU A 9 5.52 -4.70 3.02
C LEU A 9 5.67 -5.99 2.20
N SER A 10 6.63 -6.06 1.29
CA SER A 10 6.88 -7.25 0.47
C SER A 10 7.13 -8.48 1.35
N SER A 11 8.04 -8.36 2.32
CA SER A 11 8.35 -9.45 3.25
C SER A 11 7.14 -9.86 4.10
N ARG A 12 6.32 -8.90 4.53
CA ARG A 12 5.10 -9.14 5.31
C ARG A 12 4.04 -9.89 4.52
N VAL A 13 3.79 -9.45 3.29
CA VAL A 13 2.83 -10.12 2.41
C VAL A 13 3.32 -11.54 2.12
N ALA A 14 4.63 -11.75 1.89
CA ALA A 14 5.18 -13.10 1.71
C ALA A 14 4.95 -14.01 2.94
N ALA A 15 4.99 -13.45 4.15
CA ALA A 15 4.79 -14.18 5.41
C ALA A 15 3.35 -14.66 5.62
N VAL A 16 2.35 -14.07 4.94
CA VAL A 16 0.95 -14.59 4.92
C VAL A 16 0.89 -16.00 4.33
N GLY A 17 1.87 -16.40 3.52
CA GLY A 17 2.09 -17.79 3.13
C GLY A 17 1.20 -18.32 2.01
N THR A 18 0.13 -17.60 1.64
CA THR A 18 -0.78 -17.99 0.55
C THR A 18 -0.17 -17.72 -0.84
N PRO A 19 -0.57 -18.48 -1.89
CA PRO A 19 -0.07 -18.24 -3.25
C PRO A 19 -0.33 -16.81 -3.75
N ALA A 20 -1.52 -16.27 -3.46
CA ALA A 20 -1.90 -14.90 -3.76
C ALA A 20 -0.98 -13.87 -3.09
N ALA A 21 -0.71 -14.05 -1.80
CA ALA A 21 0.16 -13.15 -1.06
C ALA A 21 1.61 -13.24 -1.56
N LYS A 22 2.12 -14.44 -1.86
CA LYS A 22 3.44 -14.61 -2.47
C LYS A 22 3.55 -13.93 -3.84
N ALA A 23 2.50 -14.00 -4.67
CA ALA A 23 2.44 -13.31 -5.95
C ALA A 23 2.47 -11.78 -5.78
N LEU A 24 1.70 -11.25 -4.82
CA LEU A 24 1.73 -9.82 -4.49
C LEU A 24 3.11 -9.39 -3.95
N ALA A 25 3.74 -10.19 -3.09
CA ALA A 25 5.09 -9.91 -2.60
C ALA A 25 6.10 -9.86 -3.75
N ALA A 26 6.04 -10.83 -4.67
CA ALA A 26 6.88 -10.85 -5.86
C ALA A 26 6.64 -9.61 -6.74
N PHE A 27 5.37 -9.20 -6.92
CA PHE A 27 5.01 -7.97 -7.63
C PHE A 27 5.59 -6.72 -6.94
N VAL A 28 5.40 -6.61 -5.62
CA VAL A 28 5.92 -5.48 -4.83
C VAL A 28 7.43 -5.42 -4.92
N ALA A 29 8.15 -6.55 -4.92
CA ALA A 29 9.60 -6.60 -5.02
C ALA A 29 10.14 -6.30 -6.43
N LYS A 30 9.39 -6.66 -7.48
CA LYS A 30 9.80 -6.57 -8.87
C LYS A 30 10.15 -5.13 -9.28
N LYS A 31 11.25 -4.98 -10.01
CA LYS A 31 11.57 -3.77 -10.79
C LYS A 31 11.08 -3.97 -12.22
N GLY A 32 10.32 -3.02 -12.74
CA GLY A 32 9.90 -2.95 -14.12
C GLY A 32 11.04 -2.52 -15.05
N ALA A 33 10.73 -2.40 -16.34
CA ALA A 33 11.66 -1.85 -17.32
C ALA A 33 12.17 -0.47 -16.85
N ASN A 34 13.44 -0.18 -17.11
CA ASN A 34 14.13 1.06 -16.69
C ASN A 34 14.19 1.28 -15.18
N GLY A 35 14.06 0.22 -14.37
CA GLY A 35 14.15 0.32 -12.91
C GLY A 35 12.88 0.88 -12.25
N ALA A 36 11.77 1.00 -12.99
CA ALA A 36 10.49 1.41 -12.44
C ALA A 36 10.06 0.54 -11.26
N VAL A 37 9.59 1.16 -10.19
CA VAL A 37 9.15 0.48 -8.97
C VAL A 37 7.66 0.72 -8.79
N ALA A 38 6.92 -0.33 -8.43
CA ALA A 38 5.51 -0.24 -8.08
C ALA A 38 5.31 0.64 -6.85
N CYS A 39 4.43 1.63 -6.98
CA CYS A 39 3.96 2.51 -5.91
C CYS A 39 2.60 2.03 -5.40
N TRP A 40 2.06 2.71 -4.39
CA TRP A 40 0.80 2.35 -3.74
C TRP A 40 -0.38 2.20 -4.71
N GLY A 41 -0.45 3.02 -5.77
CA GLY A 41 -1.47 2.85 -6.82
C GLY A 41 -1.40 1.49 -7.53
N ALA A 42 -0.22 1.08 -7.98
CA ALA A 42 -0.05 -0.22 -8.65
C ALA A 42 -0.18 -1.40 -7.68
N ILE A 43 0.26 -1.23 -6.43
CA ILE A 43 0.10 -2.23 -5.36
C ILE A 43 -1.39 -2.43 -5.05
N ALA A 44 -2.18 -1.36 -4.99
CA ALA A 44 -3.62 -1.45 -4.75
C ALA A 44 -4.36 -2.21 -5.86
N ASP A 45 -4.00 -1.96 -7.12
CA ASP A 45 -4.55 -2.68 -8.27
C ASP A 45 -4.19 -4.18 -8.21
N GLU A 46 -2.95 -4.52 -7.85
CA GLU A 46 -2.53 -5.91 -7.70
C GLU A 46 -3.22 -6.61 -6.52
N VAL A 47 -3.41 -5.93 -5.38
CA VAL A 47 -4.17 -6.47 -4.24
C VAL A 47 -5.61 -6.79 -4.66
N LYS A 48 -6.30 -5.87 -5.35
CA LYS A 48 -7.67 -6.10 -5.84
C LYS A 48 -7.79 -7.31 -6.75
N LYS A 49 -6.75 -7.58 -7.55
CA LYS A 49 -6.70 -8.69 -8.49
C LYS A 49 -6.39 -10.01 -7.80
N SER A 50 -5.42 -10.00 -6.89
CA SER A 50 -4.75 -11.22 -6.42
C SER A 50 -5.25 -11.70 -5.05
N LEU A 51 -5.71 -10.79 -4.17
CA LEU A 51 -6.27 -11.14 -2.85
C LEU A 51 -7.79 -11.02 -2.87
N ASN A 52 -8.47 -12.15 -3.08
CA ASN A 52 -9.93 -12.19 -3.12
C ASN A 52 -10.56 -12.90 -1.91
N ASP A 53 -9.81 -13.70 -1.16
CA ASP A 53 -10.29 -14.43 0.02
C ASP A 53 -10.13 -13.63 1.31
N ASP A 54 -11.14 -13.72 2.17
CA ASP A 54 -11.20 -12.95 3.42
C ASP A 54 -10.11 -13.38 4.41
N ALA A 55 -9.71 -14.65 4.43
CA ALA A 55 -8.70 -15.18 5.35
C ALA A 55 -7.30 -14.60 5.09
N SER A 56 -6.87 -14.54 3.82
CA SER A 56 -5.59 -13.90 3.45
C SER A 56 -5.61 -12.41 3.74
N ILE A 57 -6.76 -11.76 3.55
CA ILE A 57 -6.91 -10.32 3.83
C ILE A 57 -6.85 -10.05 5.33
N GLU A 58 -7.48 -10.86 6.15
CA GLU A 58 -7.40 -10.77 7.62
C GLU A 58 -5.96 -10.96 8.11
N ALA A 59 -5.28 -12.01 7.64
CA ALA A 59 -3.89 -12.27 7.99
C ALA A 59 -2.97 -11.09 7.58
N LEU A 60 -3.20 -10.53 6.39
CA LEU A 60 -2.47 -9.37 5.91
C LEU A 60 -2.73 -8.13 6.78
N TRP A 61 -4.00 -7.87 7.14
CA TRP A 61 -4.36 -6.76 8.02
C TRP A 61 -3.67 -6.88 9.39
N LYS A 62 -3.73 -8.05 10.04
CA LYS A 62 -3.07 -8.28 11.34
C LYS A 62 -1.57 -8.02 11.26
N THR A 63 -0.92 -8.45 10.17
CA THR A 63 0.50 -8.17 9.94
C THR A 63 0.78 -6.67 9.81
N MET A 64 -0.12 -5.91 9.17
CA MET A 64 0.01 -4.46 9.05
C MET A 64 -0.23 -3.74 10.38
N VAL A 65 -1.16 -4.20 11.22
CA VAL A 65 -1.43 -3.63 12.54
C VAL A 65 -0.19 -3.71 13.43
N THR A 66 0.49 -4.87 13.46
CA THR A 66 1.70 -5.07 14.27
C THR A 66 2.84 -4.10 13.90
N ASP A 67 2.99 -3.76 12.62
CA ASP A 67 4.07 -2.88 12.14
C ASP A 67 3.77 -1.39 12.35
N GLY A 68 2.49 -1.01 12.36
CA GLY A 68 2.05 0.36 12.62
C GLY A 68 2.19 1.35 11.45
N ASP A 69 2.68 0.95 10.27
CA ASP A 69 2.68 1.83 9.08
C ASP A 69 1.25 2.07 8.57
N ALA A 70 0.80 3.32 8.67
CA ALA A 70 -0.54 3.72 8.26
C ALA A 70 -0.78 3.61 6.75
N ARG A 71 0.23 3.73 5.90
CA ARG A 71 0.03 3.76 4.43
C ARG A 71 -0.51 2.44 3.87
N PRO A 72 0.11 1.27 4.13
CA PRO A 72 -0.44 0.00 3.65
C PRO A 72 -1.82 -0.29 4.26
N GLN A 73 -2.05 0.10 5.52
CA GLN A 73 -3.36 -0.04 6.18
C GLN A 73 -4.44 0.77 5.46
N LEU A 74 -4.17 2.04 5.16
CA LEU A 74 -5.09 2.92 4.42
C LEU A 74 -5.40 2.40 3.02
N VAL A 75 -4.36 1.95 2.29
CA VAL A 75 -4.54 1.37 0.94
C VAL A 75 -5.44 0.15 1.03
N LEU A 76 -5.20 -0.76 1.98
CA LEU A 76 -6.03 -1.94 2.18
C LEU A 76 -7.48 -1.53 2.53
N LEU A 77 -7.71 -0.63 3.48
CA LEU A 77 -9.05 -0.14 3.81
C LEU A 77 -9.81 0.46 2.61
N SER A 78 -9.12 1.18 1.72
CA SER A 78 -9.73 1.73 0.51
C SER A 78 -10.23 0.67 -0.48
N ILE A 79 -9.61 -0.52 -0.45
CA ILE A 79 -9.97 -1.67 -1.28
C ILE A 79 -11.15 -2.44 -0.65
N LEU A 80 -11.18 -2.51 0.67
CA LEU A 80 -12.12 -3.34 1.43
C LEU A 80 -13.41 -2.63 1.81
N LYS A 81 -13.60 -1.36 1.43
CA LYS A 81 -14.76 -0.54 1.81
C LYS A 81 -16.12 -1.20 1.50
N ASP A 82 -16.19 -2.05 0.48
CA ASP A 82 -17.40 -2.75 0.06
C ASP A 82 -17.55 -4.15 0.71
N ARG A 83 -16.67 -4.50 1.65
CA ARG A 83 -16.64 -5.78 2.36
C ARG A 83 -16.91 -5.58 3.86
N PRO A 84 -18.19 -5.54 4.30
CA PRO A 84 -18.54 -5.13 5.66
C PRO A 84 -17.94 -6.00 6.76
N LYS A 85 -17.75 -7.31 6.51
CA LYS A 85 -17.08 -8.22 7.47
C LYS A 85 -15.64 -7.81 7.76
N LEU A 86 -14.89 -7.44 6.72
CA LEU A 86 -13.49 -7.02 6.86
C LEU A 86 -13.36 -5.62 7.45
N VAL A 87 -14.32 -4.74 7.16
CA VAL A 87 -14.41 -3.44 7.83
C VAL A 87 -14.66 -3.63 9.33
N ALA A 88 -15.58 -4.51 9.72
CA ALA A 88 -15.86 -4.80 11.12
C ALA A 88 -14.65 -5.41 11.85
N MET A 89 -13.91 -6.32 11.19
CA MET A 89 -12.64 -6.84 11.70
C MET A 89 -11.63 -5.69 11.95
N ALA A 90 -11.45 -4.80 10.97
CA ALA A 90 -10.53 -3.67 11.11
C ALA A 90 -10.96 -2.67 12.20
N GLN A 91 -12.27 -2.50 12.41
CA GLN A 91 -12.82 -1.71 13.51
C GLN A 91 -12.53 -2.33 14.88
N ALA A 92 -12.57 -3.66 15.01
CA ALA A 92 -12.20 -4.33 16.26
C ALA A 92 -10.75 -4.05 16.68
N ASP A 93 -9.86 -3.77 15.71
CA ASP A 93 -8.47 -3.40 15.93
C ASP A 93 -8.23 -1.88 16.07
N GLN A 94 -9.29 -1.05 16.18
CA GLN A 94 -9.16 0.42 16.20
C GLN A 94 -8.24 0.92 17.32
N ALA A 95 -8.20 0.24 18.47
CA ALA A 95 -7.31 0.58 19.58
C ALA A 95 -5.82 0.33 19.27
N SER A 96 -5.52 -0.54 18.30
CA SER A 96 -4.16 -0.97 17.95
C SER A 96 -3.57 -0.25 16.75
N VAL A 97 -4.32 0.64 16.09
CA VAL A 97 -3.86 1.40 14.91
C VAL A 97 -3.67 2.88 15.21
N GLY A 98 -2.86 3.55 14.38
CA GLY A 98 -2.56 4.98 14.52
C GLY A 98 -3.78 5.90 14.27
N PRO A 99 -3.70 7.18 14.67
CA PRO A 99 -4.83 8.13 14.60
C PRO A 99 -5.40 8.32 13.19
N VAL A 100 -4.53 8.35 12.18
CA VAL A 100 -4.94 8.49 10.77
C VAL A 100 -5.81 7.31 10.32
N VAL A 101 -5.46 6.10 10.74
CA VAL A 101 -6.18 4.87 10.37
C VAL A 101 -7.49 4.79 11.16
N ARG A 102 -7.50 5.19 12.44
CA ARG A 102 -8.73 5.33 13.21
C ARG A 102 -9.73 6.29 12.56
N GLN A 103 -9.25 7.41 12.02
CA GLN A 103 -10.10 8.36 11.30
C GLN A 103 -10.67 7.75 10.01
N ALA A 104 -9.87 6.97 9.28
CA ALA A 104 -10.35 6.23 8.11
C ALA A 104 -11.41 5.17 8.49
N LEU A 105 -11.21 4.44 9.59
CA LEU A 105 -12.21 3.49 10.11
C LEU A 105 -13.52 4.18 10.49
N LYS A 106 -13.43 5.37 11.10
CA LYS A 106 -14.60 6.21 11.41
C LYS A 106 -15.36 6.60 10.13
N ALA A 107 -14.64 7.03 9.09
CA ALA A 107 -15.23 7.37 7.79
C ALA A 107 -15.97 6.18 7.16
N LEU A 108 -15.42 4.97 7.30
CA LEU A 108 -16.05 3.74 6.82
C LEU A 108 -17.27 3.31 7.67
N SER A 109 -17.26 3.60 8.98
CA SER A 109 -18.39 3.27 9.88
C SER A 109 -19.54 4.26 9.76
N ASP A 110 -19.24 5.53 9.45
CA ASP A 110 -20.21 6.60 9.32
C ASP A 110 -20.01 7.33 7.98
N PRO A 111 -20.62 6.82 6.90
CA PRO A 111 -20.55 7.45 5.58
C PRO A 111 -21.15 8.86 5.53
N ASN A 112 -21.94 9.26 6.53
CA ASN A 112 -22.56 10.59 6.60
C ASN A 112 -21.64 11.63 7.26
N ASP A 113 -20.56 11.21 7.91
CA ASP A 113 -19.51 12.11 8.40
C ASP A 113 -18.71 12.64 7.20
N ALA A 114 -19.18 13.76 6.65
CA ALA A 114 -18.60 14.38 5.46
C ALA A 114 -17.16 14.88 5.67
N GLU A 115 -16.74 15.14 6.90
CA GLU A 115 -15.37 15.56 7.20
C GLU A 115 -14.43 14.36 7.22
N ALA A 116 -14.79 13.30 7.96
CA ALA A 116 -14.00 12.07 8.00
C ALA A 116 -13.87 11.44 6.61
N ASN A 117 -14.95 11.42 5.84
CA ASN A 117 -14.94 10.90 4.47
C ASN A 117 -14.07 11.74 3.53
N ARG A 118 -14.14 13.07 3.60
CA ARG A 118 -13.27 13.94 2.78
C ARG A 118 -11.79 13.73 3.11
N GLY A 119 -11.44 13.69 4.40
CA GLY A 119 -10.07 13.46 4.83
C GLY A 119 -9.53 12.10 4.37
N PHE A 120 -10.35 11.05 4.51
CA PHE A 120 -9.99 9.72 4.04
C PHE A 120 -9.79 9.67 2.53
N GLN A 121 -10.75 10.19 1.74
CA GLN A 121 -10.68 10.18 0.29
C GLN A 121 -9.49 11.00 -0.24
N ALA A 122 -9.23 12.18 0.32
CA ALA A 122 -8.07 12.99 -0.05
C ALA A 122 -6.76 12.21 0.15
N ARG A 123 -6.63 11.54 1.30
CA ARG A 123 -5.43 10.76 1.61
C ARG A 123 -5.25 9.54 0.71
N ILE A 124 -6.35 8.86 0.37
CA ILE A 124 -6.31 7.75 -0.58
C ILE A 124 -5.93 8.25 -1.98
N ASN A 125 -6.50 9.37 -2.43
CA ASN A 125 -6.17 9.94 -3.73
C ASN A 125 -4.68 10.28 -3.83
N GLU A 126 -4.07 10.87 -2.79
CA GLU A 126 -2.63 11.12 -2.75
C GLU A 126 -1.80 9.84 -2.84
N LEU A 127 -2.17 8.81 -2.10
CA LEU A 127 -1.44 7.53 -2.09
C LEU A 127 -1.54 6.82 -3.44
N LEU A 128 -2.73 6.83 -4.05
CA LEU A 128 -2.99 6.09 -5.30
C LEU A 128 -2.62 6.87 -6.56
N ALA A 129 -2.36 8.19 -6.46
CA ALA A 129 -2.02 9.05 -7.61
C ALA A 129 -0.79 8.55 -8.38
N VAL A 130 0.23 8.04 -7.67
CA VAL A 130 1.44 7.52 -8.29
C VAL A 130 1.36 6.00 -8.34
N ARG A 131 1.37 5.46 -9.56
CA ARG A 131 1.36 4.01 -9.80
C ARG A 131 2.75 3.42 -9.92
N TYR A 132 3.65 4.12 -10.59
CA TYR A 132 5.03 3.69 -10.76
C TYR A 132 5.96 4.88 -10.57
N PHE A 133 7.13 4.62 -9.99
CA PHE A 133 8.19 5.60 -9.81
C PHE A 133 9.49 5.02 -10.37
N VAL A 134 10.18 5.78 -11.22
CA VAL A 134 11.53 5.43 -11.66
C VAL A 134 12.50 6.16 -10.72
N PRO A 135 13.27 5.45 -9.88
CA PRO A 135 14.31 6.10 -9.09
C PRO A 135 15.37 6.64 -10.05
N ASP A 136 15.67 7.93 -9.96
CA ASP A 136 16.74 8.54 -10.75
C ASP A 136 18.03 7.73 -10.55
N SER A 137 18.37 6.95 -11.56
CA SER A 137 19.69 6.38 -11.75
C SER A 137 20.39 7.25 -12.76
N VAL A 138 20.56 8.53 -12.41
CA VAL A 138 21.48 9.42 -13.10
C VAL A 138 22.60 9.71 -12.10
N GLU A 139 23.56 8.79 -12.01
CA GLU A 139 24.91 9.34 -11.98
C GLU A 139 25.05 10.09 -13.31
N PRO A 140 25.37 11.40 -13.32
CA PRO A 140 25.79 12.03 -14.55
C PRO A 140 27.00 11.23 -15.01
N LYS A 141 26.81 10.35 -16.00
CA LYS A 141 27.92 9.72 -16.72
C LYS A 141 28.78 10.88 -17.15
N ASN A 142 29.98 10.94 -16.57
CA ASN A 142 31.05 11.86 -16.92
C ASN A 142 30.85 12.31 -18.35
N GLU A 143 30.43 13.56 -18.53
CA GLU A 143 30.53 14.24 -19.79
C GLU A 143 32.01 14.22 -20.10
N SER A 144 32.43 13.17 -20.80
CA SER A 144 33.73 13.08 -21.40
C SER A 144 33.73 14.22 -22.38
N GLN A 145 34.23 15.37 -21.93
CA GLN A 145 34.67 16.44 -22.80
C GLN A 145 35.83 15.87 -23.62
N ARG A 146 35.45 15.08 -24.62
CA ARG A 146 36.14 15.02 -25.90
C ARG A 146 36.02 16.41 -26.48
N ARG A 147 36.93 17.30 -26.08
CA ARG A 147 37.46 18.29 -27.01
C ARG A 147 38.86 17.83 -27.37
N SER A 148 38.90 16.88 -28.30
CA SER A 148 40.00 16.77 -29.23
C SER A 148 39.82 17.89 -30.26
N LYS A 149 40.65 18.92 -30.16
CA LYS A 149 41.43 19.57 -31.23
C LYS A 149 41.91 20.93 -30.74
#